data_AF-A0A0A1UI44-F1
#
_entry.id   AF-A0A0A1UI44-F1
#
_cell.length_a   1.000
_cell.length_b   1.000
_cell.length_c   1.000
_cell.angle_alpha   90.00
_cell.angle_beta   90.00
_cell.angle_gamma   90.00
#
_symmetry.space_group_name_H-M   'P 1'
#
loop_
_entity.id
_entity.type
_entity.pdbx_description
1 polymer ?
#
loop_
_entity_poly.entity_id
_entity_poly.type
_entity_poly.pdbx_seq_one_letter_code
_entity_poly.pdbx_strand_id
1 'polypeptide(L)'
;MSAEYTLTIADKTFNLSRSQIEHDSPNLFTSHFLDSSDPFTSRPLKISRDPYLFEIIMRYLNGYQILPLHPNLVPSYCTPATTLVDLRADAEFYQLNGLSRLLSSWKSSEDELVVHYAEITGQYNTGLDNLEPTDSIEKIADGFSLEPSSEQKYQTASQLKDFFTVPSNAKEGHLSVFYSGLLNERVVRKVLQRDRKANPVSNWEVLGWKRDYPSERCRRTSIFVKIWNKFDSVTNGGNLELLG
;
A
#
# COMPACT_ATOMS: atom_id res chain seq x y z
N MET A 1 -14.53 -30.75 25.66
CA MET A 1 -13.90 -30.97 24.34
C MET A 1 -14.75 -30.23 23.34
N SER A 2 -14.22 -29.20 22.69
CA SER A 2 -14.92 -28.52 21.59
C SER A 2 -14.96 -29.47 20.40
N ALA A 3 -16.13 -29.69 19.80
CA ALA A 3 -16.23 -30.47 18.58
C ALA A 3 -15.47 -29.77 17.45
N GLU A 4 -14.57 -30.49 16.79
CA GLU A 4 -13.86 -30.03 15.59
C GLU A 4 -14.49 -30.70 14.36
N TYR A 5 -14.78 -29.91 13.34
CA TYR A 5 -15.35 -30.33 12.07
C TYR A 5 -14.24 -30.48 11.04
N THR A 6 -14.08 -31.67 10.47
CA THR A 6 -13.03 -31.96 9.49
C THR A 6 -13.51 -31.66 8.07
N LEU A 7 -12.70 -30.88 7.35
CA LEU A 7 -12.93 -30.47 5.97
C LEU A 7 -11.68 -30.81 5.14
N THR A 8 -11.87 -31.46 4.00
CA THR A 8 -10.79 -31.71 3.03
C THR A 8 -11.03 -30.86 1.79
N ILE A 9 -10.13 -29.92 1.50
CA ILE A 9 -10.12 -29.12 0.28
C ILE A 9 -9.01 -29.67 -0.63
N ALA A 10 -9.39 -30.22 -1.78
CA ALA A 10 -8.52 -30.98 -2.67
C ALA A 10 -7.76 -32.08 -1.89
N ASP A 11 -6.46 -31.91 -1.68
CA ASP A 11 -5.55 -32.80 -0.97
C ASP A 11 -5.20 -32.33 0.46
N LYS A 12 -5.60 -31.12 0.87
CA LYS A 12 -5.35 -30.58 2.21
C LYS A 12 -6.55 -30.76 3.14
N THR A 13 -6.26 -31.06 4.40
CA THR A 13 -7.27 -31.20 5.45
C THR A 13 -7.19 -30.03 6.43
N PHE A 14 -8.36 -29.49 6.79
CA PHE A 14 -8.58 -28.38 7.70
C PHE A 14 -9.52 -28.84 8.81
N ASN A 15 -9.30 -28.34 10.03
CA ASN A 15 -10.21 -28.53 11.15
C ASN A 15 -10.82 -27.18 11.52
N LEU A 16 -12.15 -27.15 11.59
CA LEU A 16 -12.91 -25.97 11.93
C LEU A 16 -13.62 -26.16 13.28
N SER A 17 -13.64 -25.14 14.11
CA SER A 17 -14.48 -25.08 15.30
C SER A 17 -15.89 -24.59 14.93
N ARG A 18 -16.84 -24.82 15.84
CA ARG A 18 -18.19 -24.28 15.71
C ARG A 18 -18.21 -22.75 15.53
N SER A 19 -17.40 -22.03 16.30
CA SER A 19 -17.35 -20.56 16.21
C SER A 19 -16.82 -20.07 14.86
N GLN A 20 -15.91 -20.81 14.23
CA GLN A 20 -15.39 -20.47 12.90
C GLN A 20 -16.45 -20.66 11.82
N ILE A 21 -17.17 -21.79 11.83
CA ILE A 21 -18.24 -22.01 10.84
C ILE A 21 -19.41 -21.05 11.04
N GLU A 22 -19.71 -20.63 12.27
CA GLU A 22 -20.78 -19.66 12.57
C GLU A 22 -20.40 -18.20 12.26
N HIS A 23 -19.11 -17.88 12.02
CA HIS A 23 -18.61 -16.51 11.86
C HIS A 23 -19.34 -15.70 10.77
N ASP A 24 -19.60 -16.33 9.63
CA ASP A 24 -20.33 -15.75 8.49
C ASP A 24 -21.53 -16.65 8.16
N SER A 25 -22.32 -16.97 9.18
CA SER A 25 -23.55 -17.76 9.06
C SER A 25 -24.69 -16.92 8.49
N PRO A 26 -25.61 -17.49 7.67
CA PRO A 26 -25.59 -18.87 7.18
C PRO A 26 -24.61 -19.06 6.02
N ASN A 27 -23.95 -20.23 6.00
CA ASN A 27 -23.04 -20.66 4.95
C ASN A 27 -23.07 -22.19 4.75
N LEU A 28 -22.34 -22.66 3.73
CA LEU A 28 -22.24 -24.08 3.38
C LEU A 28 -21.85 -24.96 4.58
N PHE A 29 -20.94 -24.50 5.44
CA PHE A 29 -20.45 -25.28 6.58
C PHE A 29 -21.49 -25.39 7.67
N THR A 30 -22.21 -24.30 7.98
CA THR A 30 -23.31 -24.34 8.96
C THR A 30 -24.42 -25.27 8.49
N SER A 31 -24.81 -25.23 7.22
CA SER A 31 -25.82 -26.14 6.67
C SER A 31 -25.34 -27.59 6.64
N HIS A 32 -24.06 -27.85 6.40
CA HIS A 32 -23.55 -29.21 6.38
C HIS A 32 -23.38 -29.80 7.78
N PHE A 33 -22.83 -29.04 8.73
CA PHE A 33 -22.40 -29.55 10.03
C PHE A 33 -23.39 -29.32 11.17
N LEU A 34 -24.27 -28.31 11.07
CA LEU A 34 -25.20 -27.95 12.15
C LEU A 34 -26.65 -28.40 11.88
N ASP A 35 -27.05 -28.58 10.62
CA ASP A 35 -28.39 -29.08 10.29
C ASP A 35 -28.52 -30.60 10.51
N SER A 36 -27.43 -31.32 10.76
CA SER A 36 -27.49 -32.75 11.10
C SER A 36 -27.92 -32.94 12.55
N SER A 37 -29.02 -33.66 12.76
CA SER A 37 -29.58 -34.00 14.09
C SER A 37 -28.70 -34.93 14.94
N ASP A 38 -27.54 -35.37 14.43
CA ASP A 38 -26.56 -36.17 15.16
C ASP A 38 -25.23 -35.39 15.34
N PRO A 39 -25.01 -34.77 16.51
CA PRO A 39 -23.81 -33.96 16.77
C PRO A 39 -22.52 -34.79 16.92
N PHE A 40 -22.59 -36.13 16.94
CA PHE A 40 -21.44 -37.01 17.16
C PHE A 40 -20.92 -37.68 15.88
N THR A 41 -21.61 -37.54 14.74
CA THR A 41 -21.24 -38.19 13.47
C THR A 41 -21.11 -37.20 12.30
N SER A 42 -20.63 -35.99 12.57
CA SER A 42 -20.33 -35.03 11.52
C SER A 42 -19.39 -35.64 10.47
N ARG A 43 -19.92 -35.95 9.29
CA ARG A 43 -19.16 -36.55 8.19
C ARG A 43 -18.10 -35.58 7.71
N PRO A 44 -16.88 -36.03 7.40
CA PRO A 44 -15.87 -35.16 6.82
C PRO A 44 -16.40 -34.62 5.48
N LEU A 45 -16.35 -33.30 5.31
CA LEU A 45 -16.77 -32.65 4.07
C LEU A 45 -15.58 -32.63 3.09
N LYS A 46 -15.79 -33.04 1.84
CA LYS A 46 -14.76 -33.02 0.79
C LYS A 46 -15.17 -32.06 -0.32
N ILE A 47 -14.28 -31.14 -0.66
CA ILE A 47 -14.53 -30.09 -1.65
C ILE A 47 -13.35 -30.02 -2.63
N SER A 48 -13.64 -29.97 -3.92
CA SER A 48 -12.64 -29.84 -4.99
C SER A 48 -12.43 -28.36 -5.34
N ARG A 49 -11.80 -27.61 -4.43
CA ARG A 49 -11.44 -26.20 -4.59
C ARG A 49 -9.96 -25.99 -4.28
N ASP A 50 -9.48 -24.77 -4.46
CA ASP A 50 -8.08 -24.43 -4.24
C ASP A 50 -7.75 -24.42 -2.73
N PRO A 51 -6.84 -25.30 -2.26
CA PRO A 51 -6.52 -25.38 -0.84
C PRO A 51 -5.70 -24.19 -0.32
N TYR A 52 -5.01 -23.44 -1.18
CA TYR A 52 -4.23 -22.25 -0.76
C TYR A 52 -5.11 -21.00 -0.67
N LEU A 53 -6.10 -20.83 -1.56
CA LEU A 53 -7.12 -19.80 -1.40
C LEU A 53 -7.95 -20.05 -0.13
N PHE A 54 -8.23 -21.32 0.18
CA PHE A 54 -8.92 -21.69 1.40
C PHE A 54 -8.16 -21.30 2.68
N GLU A 55 -6.82 -21.25 2.68
CA GLU A 55 -6.05 -20.74 3.82
C GLU A 55 -6.38 -19.28 4.13
N ILE A 56 -6.67 -18.46 3.12
CA ILE A 56 -7.08 -17.06 3.30
C ILE A 56 -8.51 -17.01 3.86
N ILE A 57 -9.41 -17.86 3.37
CA ILE A 57 -10.78 -18.01 3.91
C ILE A 57 -10.74 -18.44 5.37
N MET A 58 -9.84 -19.35 5.75
CA MET A 58 -9.64 -19.74 7.16
C MET A 58 -9.25 -18.54 8.03
N ARG A 59 -8.43 -17.61 7.55
CA ARG A 59 -8.12 -16.37 8.30
C ARG A 59 -9.37 -15.50 8.47
N TYR A 60 -10.20 -15.40 7.44
CA TYR A 60 -11.48 -14.70 7.53
C TYR A 60 -12.43 -15.35 8.56
N LEU A 61 -12.60 -16.67 8.52
CA LEU A 61 -13.44 -17.41 9.48
C LEU A 61 -12.92 -17.34 10.92
N ASN A 62 -11.63 -17.07 11.10
CA ASN A 62 -11.01 -16.74 12.39
C ASN A 62 -11.31 -15.31 12.87
N GLY A 63 -12.01 -14.50 12.07
CA GLY A 63 -12.31 -13.10 12.35
C GLY A 63 -11.18 -12.13 12.01
N TYR A 64 -10.14 -12.55 11.30
CA TYR A 64 -9.08 -11.64 10.86
C TYR A 64 -9.54 -10.82 9.66
N GLN A 65 -9.08 -9.56 9.63
CA GLN A 65 -9.19 -8.73 8.45
C GLN A 65 -8.20 -9.25 7.37
N ILE A 66 -8.75 -9.70 6.24
CA ILE A 66 -7.96 -10.24 5.12
C ILE A 66 -7.61 -9.22 4.03
N LEU A 67 -8.20 -8.01 4.10
CA LEU A 67 -7.98 -6.91 3.16
C LEU A 67 -7.33 -5.69 3.86
N PRO A 68 -6.36 -4.99 3.22
CA PRO A 68 -5.79 -5.30 1.91
C PRO A 68 -5.00 -6.63 1.93
N LEU A 69 -5.03 -7.34 0.80
CA LEU A 69 -4.42 -8.66 0.72
C LEU A 69 -2.89 -8.56 0.89
N HIS A 70 -2.37 -9.18 1.95
CA HIS A 70 -0.94 -9.17 2.22
C HIS A 70 -0.19 -10.01 1.16
N PRO A 71 0.94 -9.53 0.59
CA PRO A 71 1.65 -10.25 -0.48
C PRO A 71 2.02 -11.71 -0.13
N ASN A 72 2.41 -11.98 1.12
CA ASN A 72 2.74 -13.35 1.55
C ASN A 72 1.56 -14.33 1.60
N LEU A 73 0.31 -13.84 1.54
CA LEU A 73 -0.88 -14.70 1.48
C LEU A 73 -1.29 -15.03 0.04
N VAL A 74 -0.73 -14.32 -0.94
CA VAL A 74 -1.00 -14.57 -2.36
C VAL A 74 -0.34 -15.89 -2.75
N PRO A 75 -1.10 -16.88 -3.25
CA PRO A 75 -0.51 -18.11 -3.77
C PRO A 75 0.53 -17.80 -4.85
N SER A 76 1.63 -18.54 -4.89
CA SER A 76 2.76 -18.24 -5.78
C SER A 76 2.43 -18.26 -7.28
N TYR A 77 1.33 -18.91 -7.66
CA TYR A 77 0.81 -18.98 -9.03
C TYR A 77 -0.22 -17.89 -9.36
N CYS A 78 -0.54 -17.00 -8.41
CA CYS A 78 -1.51 -15.93 -8.57
C CYS A 78 -0.87 -14.54 -8.40
N THR A 79 -1.54 -13.53 -8.93
CA THR A 79 -1.30 -12.12 -8.59
C THR A 79 -2.27 -11.70 -7.47
N PRO A 80 -2.05 -10.58 -6.77
CA PRO A 80 -3.03 -10.07 -5.81
C PRO A 80 -4.41 -9.85 -6.44
N ALA A 81 -4.46 -9.32 -7.67
CA ALA A 81 -5.70 -9.04 -8.38
C ALA A 81 -6.47 -10.34 -8.72
N THR A 82 -5.80 -11.34 -9.30
CA THR A 82 -6.44 -12.63 -9.60
C THR A 82 -6.85 -13.35 -8.31
N THR A 83 -6.05 -13.28 -7.25
CA THR A 83 -6.39 -13.85 -5.94
C THR A 83 -7.69 -13.26 -5.38
N LEU A 84 -7.92 -11.95 -5.51
CA LEU A 84 -9.18 -11.33 -5.06
C LEU A 84 -10.39 -11.79 -5.87
N VAL A 85 -10.23 -11.97 -7.18
CA VAL A 85 -11.28 -12.50 -8.07
C VAL A 85 -11.61 -13.94 -7.69
N ASP A 86 -10.60 -14.79 -7.54
CA ASP A 86 -10.78 -16.20 -7.22
C ASP A 86 -11.33 -16.38 -5.79
N LEU A 87 -10.86 -15.58 -4.82
CA LEU A 87 -11.44 -15.55 -3.47
C LEU A 87 -12.91 -15.16 -3.47
N ARG A 88 -13.34 -14.27 -4.37
CA ARG A 88 -14.76 -13.90 -4.48
C ARG A 88 -15.58 -15.08 -4.99
N ALA A 89 -15.09 -15.76 -6.03
CA ALA A 89 -15.75 -16.95 -6.57
C ALA A 89 -15.86 -18.08 -5.50
N ASP A 90 -14.83 -18.25 -4.68
CA ASP A 90 -14.85 -19.22 -3.59
C ASP A 90 -15.75 -18.78 -2.44
N ALA A 91 -15.77 -17.49 -2.06
CA ALA A 91 -16.70 -16.95 -1.07
C ALA A 91 -18.17 -17.18 -1.46
N GLU A 92 -18.50 -16.97 -2.74
CA GLU A 92 -19.83 -17.27 -3.28
C GLU A 92 -20.14 -18.76 -3.23
N PHE A 93 -19.18 -19.62 -3.59
CA PHE A 93 -19.34 -21.07 -3.53
C PHE A 93 -19.61 -21.57 -2.11
N TYR A 94 -18.87 -21.07 -1.12
CA TYR A 94 -19.06 -21.42 0.29
C TYR A 94 -20.25 -20.70 0.92
N GLN A 95 -20.95 -19.83 0.19
CA GLN A 95 -22.06 -19.01 0.67
C GLN A 95 -21.67 -18.08 1.85
N LEU A 96 -20.42 -17.62 1.85
CA LEU A 96 -19.90 -16.65 2.82
C LEU A 96 -20.32 -15.25 2.38
N ASN A 97 -21.55 -14.86 2.74
CA ASN A 97 -22.17 -13.62 2.28
C ASN A 97 -21.44 -12.36 2.79
N GLY A 98 -20.98 -12.38 4.04
CA GLY A 98 -20.14 -11.34 4.63
C GLY A 98 -18.84 -11.17 3.85
N LEU A 99 -18.14 -12.27 3.56
CA LEU A 99 -16.92 -12.25 2.76
C LEU A 99 -17.16 -11.80 1.32
N SER A 100 -18.22 -12.30 0.68
CA SER A 100 -18.56 -11.96 -0.70
C SER A 100 -18.86 -10.47 -0.84
N ARG A 101 -19.60 -9.90 0.12
CA ARG A 101 -19.85 -8.46 0.22
C ARG A 101 -18.59 -7.68 0.53
N LEU A 102 -17.74 -8.16 1.45
CA LEU A 102 -16.45 -7.54 1.73
C LEU A 102 -15.60 -7.45 0.45
N LEU A 103 -15.48 -8.54 -0.30
CA LEU A 103 -14.70 -8.61 -1.55
C LEU A 103 -15.34 -7.81 -2.69
N SER A 104 -16.68 -7.70 -2.74
CA SER A 104 -17.38 -6.92 -3.77
C SER A 104 -17.37 -5.42 -3.48
N SER A 105 -17.51 -5.06 -2.20
CA SER A 105 -17.38 -3.68 -1.72
C SER A 105 -15.92 -3.23 -1.69
N TRP A 106 -14.99 -4.19 -1.63
CA TRP A 106 -13.59 -3.98 -1.99
C TRP A 106 -13.52 -3.69 -3.48
N LYS A 107 -13.78 -2.43 -3.74
CA LYS A 107 -12.92 -1.70 -4.63
C LYS A 107 -11.52 -1.95 -4.05
N SER A 108 -10.72 -2.77 -4.75
CA SER A 108 -9.33 -2.36 -4.95
C SER A 108 -9.45 -0.86 -5.12
N SER A 109 -8.80 -0.05 -4.31
CA SER A 109 -8.69 1.34 -4.66
C SER A 109 -7.91 1.39 -5.99
N GLU A 110 -8.63 1.14 -7.08
CA GLU A 110 -8.64 1.84 -8.34
C GLU A 110 -9.39 3.17 -8.17
N ASP A 111 -9.58 3.68 -6.95
CA ASP A 111 -9.01 5.00 -6.76
C ASP A 111 -7.51 4.76 -6.74
N GLU A 112 -6.91 4.78 -7.94
CA GLU A 112 -5.46 4.83 -8.12
C GLU A 112 -4.91 5.63 -6.95
N LEU A 113 -3.86 5.13 -6.28
CA LEU A 113 -2.95 6.08 -5.64
C LEU A 113 -2.72 7.13 -6.71
N VAL A 114 -3.30 8.33 -6.57
CA VAL A 114 -3.17 9.32 -7.62
C VAL A 114 -1.73 9.77 -7.49
N VAL A 115 -0.88 9.07 -8.23
CA VAL A 115 0.55 9.26 -8.20
C VAL A 115 0.77 10.49 -9.05
N HIS A 116 1.04 11.59 -8.36
CA HIS A 116 1.49 12.79 -9.01
C HIS A 116 3.02 12.75 -9.04
N TYR A 117 3.56 13.01 -10.21
CA TYR A 117 4.97 13.33 -10.35
C TYR A 117 5.11 14.84 -10.29
N ALA A 118 6.12 15.31 -9.57
CA ALA A 118 6.45 16.73 -9.50
C ALA A 118 7.95 16.92 -9.66
N GLU A 119 8.32 18.06 -10.19
CA GLU A 119 9.70 18.52 -10.24
C GLU A 119 9.81 19.75 -9.34
N ILE A 120 10.69 19.68 -8.34
CA ILE A 120 10.96 20.80 -7.43
C ILE A 120 12.31 21.39 -7.83
N THR A 121 12.30 22.62 -8.34
CA THR A 121 13.49 23.28 -8.89
C THR A 121 13.83 24.52 -8.09
N GLY A 122 15.13 24.75 -7.90
CA GLY A 122 15.60 25.93 -7.16
C GLY A 122 17.11 26.03 -7.15
N GLN A 123 17.59 27.09 -6.49
CA GLN A 123 19.01 27.44 -6.42
C GLN A 123 19.40 27.81 -5.00
N TYR A 124 20.62 27.46 -4.61
CA TYR A 124 21.20 27.87 -3.33
C TYR A 124 22.72 28.00 -3.44
N ASN A 125 23.31 28.74 -2.51
CA ASN A 125 24.76 28.92 -2.42
C ASN A 125 25.36 27.98 -1.37
N THR A 126 26.59 27.53 -1.60
CA THR A 126 27.37 26.70 -0.67
C THR A 126 28.54 27.47 -0.05
N GLY A 127 28.98 27.01 1.11
CA GLY A 127 30.21 27.45 1.76
C GLY A 127 31.47 27.06 0.98
N LEU A 128 32.63 27.28 1.62
CA LEU A 128 33.95 26.99 1.03
C LEU A 128 34.17 25.50 0.74
N ASP A 129 33.48 24.62 1.47
CA ASP A 129 33.57 23.17 1.31
C ASP A 129 32.75 22.63 0.14
N ASN A 130 31.99 23.48 -0.55
CA ASN A 130 31.08 23.12 -1.65
C ASN A 130 29.96 22.14 -1.27
N LEU A 131 29.75 21.90 0.03
CA LEU A 131 28.81 20.92 0.57
C LEU A 131 27.68 21.62 1.32
N GLU A 132 28.03 22.44 2.30
CA GLU A 132 27.06 23.03 3.21
C GLU A 132 26.43 24.29 2.60
N PRO A 133 25.09 24.43 2.64
CA PRO A 133 24.45 25.67 2.22
C PRO A 133 24.81 26.84 3.13
N THR A 134 24.92 28.05 2.57
CA THR A 134 25.19 29.27 3.35
C THR A 134 23.97 29.78 4.12
N ASP A 135 22.77 29.45 3.64
CA ASP A 135 21.50 29.91 4.19
C ASP A 135 20.79 28.83 5.01
N SER A 136 19.82 29.23 5.83
CA SER A 136 18.97 28.28 6.54
C SER A 136 18.08 27.51 5.56
N ILE A 137 17.65 26.32 5.97
CA ILE A 137 16.80 25.46 5.15
C ILE A 137 15.49 26.15 4.73
N GLU A 138 14.93 27.01 5.60
CA GLU A 138 13.74 27.79 5.32
C GLU A 138 13.97 28.74 4.14
N LYS A 139 15.01 29.57 4.21
CA LYS A 139 15.36 30.51 3.13
C LYS A 139 15.68 29.79 1.82
N ILE A 140 16.36 28.66 1.90
CA ILE A 140 16.66 27.83 0.74
C ILE A 140 15.35 27.33 0.13
N ALA A 141 14.47 26.70 0.91
CA ALA A 141 13.22 26.14 0.42
C ALA A 141 12.28 27.22 -0.18
N ASP A 142 12.33 28.46 0.32
CA ASP A 142 11.58 29.59 -0.26
C ASP A 142 11.99 29.87 -1.72
N GLY A 143 13.26 29.64 -2.08
CA GLY A 143 13.78 29.76 -3.43
C GLY A 143 13.47 28.57 -4.35
N PHE A 144 12.77 27.54 -3.86
CA PHE A 144 12.35 26.40 -4.66
C PHE A 144 10.87 26.50 -5.04
N SER A 145 10.58 26.09 -6.28
CA SER A 145 9.24 26.05 -6.87
C SER A 145 8.86 24.61 -7.18
N LEU A 146 7.59 24.27 -7.00
CA LEU A 146 7.03 22.96 -7.32
C LEU A 146 6.24 23.07 -8.63
N GLU A 147 6.58 22.22 -9.59
CA GLU A 147 5.87 22.13 -10.87
C GLU A 147 5.34 20.70 -11.09
N PRO A 148 4.09 20.53 -11.58
CA PRO A 148 3.59 19.23 -12.01
C PRO A 148 4.48 18.61 -13.10
N SER A 149 4.67 17.30 -13.02
CA SER A 149 5.53 16.52 -13.91
C SER A 149 4.84 15.20 -14.31
N SER A 150 5.54 14.34 -15.04
CA SER A 150 5.05 13.02 -15.46
C SER A 150 6.09 11.93 -15.21
N GLU A 151 5.60 10.70 -15.11
CA GLU A 151 6.45 9.51 -15.02
C GLU A 151 7.43 9.44 -16.19
N GLN A 152 6.97 9.68 -17.42
CA GLN A 152 7.80 9.66 -18.62
C GLN A 152 8.97 10.66 -18.54
N LYS A 153 8.73 11.86 -17.99
CA LYS A 153 9.77 12.88 -17.81
C LYS A 153 10.81 12.42 -16.79
N TYR A 154 10.38 11.79 -15.69
CA TYR A 154 11.27 11.17 -14.72
C TYR A 154 12.09 10.02 -15.36
N GLN A 155 11.46 9.10 -16.09
CA GLN A 155 12.14 7.98 -16.74
C GLN A 155 13.18 8.44 -17.77
N THR A 156 12.89 9.51 -18.50
CA THR A 156 13.85 10.13 -19.42
C THR A 156 15.01 10.76 -18.64
N ALA A 157 14.70 11.43 -17.53
CA ALA A 157 15.70 12.07 -16.69
C ALA A 157 16.63 11.08 -15.99
N SER A 158 16.11 9.94 -15.51
CA SER A 158 16.85 8.92 -14.76
C SER A 158 17.88 8.16 -15.60
N GLN A 159 17.74 8.20 -16.93
CA GLN A 159 18.69 7.59 -17.87
C GLN A 159 19.91 8.48 -18.16
N LEU A 160 19.91 9.75 -17.74
CA LEU A 160 21.04 10.65 -17.94
C LEU A 160 22.15 10.38 -16.93
N LYS A 161 23.40 10.55 -17.36
CA LYS A 161 24.60 10.26 -16.56
C LYS A 161 24.77 11.16 -15.32
N ASP A 162 24.17 12.35 -15.36
CA ASP A 162 24.18 13.35 -14.29
C ASP A 162 22.97 13.23 -13.34
N PHE A 163 22.17 12.18 -13.49
CA PHE A 163 21.06 11.88 -12.59
C PHE A 163 21.54 11.13 -11.36
N PHE A 164 21.22 11.67 -10.19
CA PHE A 164 21.50 11.04 -8.91
C PHE A 164 20.21 10.44 -8.37
N THR A 165 20.22 9.16 -8.03
CA THR A 165 19.13 8.52 -7.29
C THR A 165 19.41 8.55 -5.80
N VAL A 166 18.40 8.22 -4.99
CA VAL A 166 18.61 7.77 -3.62
C VAL A 166 18.93 6.27 -3.67
N PRO A 167 20.19 5.80 -3.57
CA PRO A 167 20.45 4.42 -3.20
C PRO A 167 20.77 4.38 -1.71
N SER A 168 20.29 3.32 -1.05
CA SER A 168 21.09 2.52 -0.11
C SER A 168 22.53 3.03 0.03
N ASN A 169 22.71 3.93 1.00
CA ASN A 169 23.98 4.43 1.47
C ASN A 169 24.90 3.22 1.69
N ALA A 170 25.93 3.00 0.86
CA ALA A 170 27.21 2.40 1.29
C ALA A 170 28.12 1.91 0.17
N LYS A 171 27.64 1.49 -1.02
CA LYS A 171 28.54 0.65 -1.83
C LYS A 171 29.68 1.39 -2.55
N GLU A 172 29.50 2.61 -3.08
CA GLU A 172 30.59 3.38 -3.74
C GLU A 172 30.45 4.94 -3.71
N GLY A 173 29.59 5.54 -2.87
CA GLY A 173 29.13 6.94 -3.03
C GLY A 173 30.02 8.05 -2.44
N HIS A 174 30.27 9.11 -3.24
CA HIS A 174 30.94 10.34 -2.82
C HIS A 174 30.11 11.10 -1.75
N LEU A 175 30.74 11.56 -0.65
CA LEU A 175 30.08 12.22 0.50
C LEU A 175 29.15 13.38 0.12
N SER A 176 29.46 14.09 -0.98
CA SER A 176 28.63 15.17 -1.50
C SER A 176 27.25 14.71 -1.96
N VAL A 177 27.12 13.50 -2.50
CA VAL A 177 25.85 12.94 -2.97
C VAL A 177 24.96 12.59 -1.77
N PHE A 178 25.55 12.01 -0.71
CA PHE A 178 24.84 11.69 0.52
C PHE A 178 24.28 12.95 1.19
N TYR A 179 25.11 13.97 1.38
CA TYR A 179 24.69 15.25 1.96
C TYR A 179 23.56 15.89 1.15
N SER A 180 23.65 15.78 -0.18
CA SER A 180 22.66 16.31 -1.12
C SER A 180 21.31 15.62 -1.00
N GLY A 181 21.28 14.30 -0.82
CA GLY A 181 20.04 13.55 -0.59
C GLY A 181 19.31 14.06 0.66
N LEU A 182 20.03 14.18 1.77
CA LEU A 182 19.47 14.69 3.04
C LEU A 182 18.95 16.13 2.91
N LEU A 183 19.71 17.00 2.24
CA LEU A 183 19.26 18.37 1.98
C LEU A 183 18.00 18.40 1.12
N ASN A 184 17.97 17.61 0.04
CA ASN A 184 16.85 17.53 -0.89
C ASN A 184 15.58 17.07 -0.18
N GLU A 185 15.63 16.04 0.66
CA GLU A 185 14.48 15.60 1.45
C GLU A 185 13.93 16.72 2.35
N ARG A 186 14.81 17.50 2.99
CA ARG A 186 14.41 18.63 3.82
C ARG A 186 13.76 19.75 3.01
N VAL A 187 14.30 20.06 1.83
CA VAL A 187 13.73 21.03 0.89
C VAL A 187 12.35 20.57 0.43
N VAL A 188 12.22 19.35 -0.07
CA VAL A 188 10.95 18.77 -0.55
C VAL A 188 9.89 18.83 0.55
N ARG A 189 10.24 18.44 1.78
CA ARG A 189 9.32 18.52 2.93
C ARG A 189 8.81 19.94 3.15
N LYS A 190 9.69 20.95 3.11
CA LYS A 190 9.33 22.35 3.35
C LYS A 190 8.50 22.93 2.21
N VAL A 191 8.87 22.65 0.96
CA VAL A 191 8.12 23.10 -0.23
C VAL A 191 6.70 22.50 -0.21
N LEU A 192 6.57 21.19 0.03
CA LEU A 192 5.26 20.55 0.13
C LEU A 192 4.43 21.05 1.33
N GLN A 193 5.08 21.43 2.44
CA GLN A 193 4.40 22.05 3.58
C GLN A 193 3.93 23.48 3.31
N ARG A 194 4.69 24.26 2.52
CA ARG A 194 4.31 25.62 2.10
C ARG A 194 3.12 25.57 1.14
N ASP A 195 3.18 24.68 0.16
CA ASP A 195 2.18 24.58 -0.91
C ASP A 195 0.92 23.78 -0.47
N ARG A 196 0.97 23.20 0.75
CA ARG A 196 -0.10 22.43 1.43
C ARG A 196 -1.41 23.19 1.68
N LYS A 197 -1.47 24.51 1.44
CA LYS A 197 -2.72 25.28 1.56
C LYS A 197 -3.78 24.91 0.49
N ALA A 198 -3.45 24.09 -0.51
CA ALA A 198 -4.38 23.66 -1.56
C ALA A 198 -4.72 22.14 -1.58
N ASN A 199 -3.90 21.26 -0.97
CA ASN A 199 -4.19 19.82 -0.92
C ASN A 199 -3.37 19.12 0.18
N PRO A 200 -3.98 18.34 1.10
CA PRO A 200 -3.25 17.62 2.15
C PRO A 200 -2.56 16.38 1.56
N VAL A 201 -1.32 16.57 1.07
CA VAL A 201 -0.46 15.45 0.66
C VAL A 201 -0.05 14.62 1.88
N SER A 202 -0.39 13.32 1.88
CA SER A 202 -0.08 12.41 2.99
C SER A 202 1.26 11.68 2.83
N ASN A 203 1.75 11.44 1.60
CA ASN A 203 3.03 10.76 1.37
C ASN A 203 3.78 11.29 0.14
N TRP A 204 5.11 11.20 0.18
CA TRP A 204 6.00 11.51 -0.93
C TRP A 204 7.32 10.76 -0.79
N GLU A 205 8.03 10.55 -1.90
CA GLU A 205 9.41 10.07 -1.94
C GLU A 205 10.23 10.85 -2.96
N VAL A 206 11.53 11.03 -2.67
CA VAL A 206 12.49 11.55 -3.65
C VAL A 206 12.91 10.40 -4.55
N LEU A 207 12.63 10.53 -5.85
CA LEU A 207 13.06 9.56 -6.86
C LEU A 207 14.52 9.77 -7.25
N GLY A 208 14.95 11.03 -7.25
CA GLY A 208 16.30 11.45 -7.58
C GLY A 208 16.36 12.94 -7.90
N TRP A 209 17.52 13.39 -8.35
CA TRP A 209 17.74 14.78 -8.70
C TRP A 209 18.81 14.94 -9.78
N LYS A 210 18.74 16.06 -10.48
CA LYS A 210 19.83 16.58 -11.31
C LYS A 210 20.43 17.80 -10.66
N ARG A 211 21.69 18.06 -10.97
CA ARG A 211 22.37 19.24 -10.46
C ARG A 211 23.27 19.87 -11.50
N ASP A 212 23.06 21.18 -11.64
CA ASP A 212 23.93 22.05 -12.40
C ASP A 212 24.71 22.98 -11.46
N TYR A 213 25.79 23.53 -11.99
CA TYR A 213 26.72 24.39 -11.27
C TYR A 213 26.82 25.75 -11.98
N PRO A 214 25.83 26.66 -11.80
CA PRO A 214 25.85 27.97 -12.47
C PRO A 214 27.08 28.82 -12.14
N SER A 215 27.68 28.59 -10.97
CA SER A 215 28.95 29.17 -10.56
C SER A 215 29.66 28.23 -9.58
N GLU A 216 30.90 28.57 -9.19
CA GLU A 216 31.70 27.76 -8.26
C GLU A 216 30.95 27.41 -6.97
N ARG A 217 30.14 28.33 -6.45
CA ARG A 217 29.40 28.14 -5.17
C ARG A 217 27.88 28.12 -5.32
N CYS A 218 27.35 28.34 -6.52
CA CYS A 218 25.91 28.21 -6.76
C CYS A 218 25.59 26.79 -7.20
N ARG A 219 24.53 26.23 -6.63
CA ARG A 219 23.97 24.92 -7.02
C ARG A 219 22.56 25.13 -7.51
N ARG A 220 22.27 24.71 -8.74
CA ARG A 220 20.91 24.61 -9.25
C ARG A 220 20.50 23.15 -9.20
N THR A 221 19.39 22.86 -8.53
CA THR A 221 18.95 21.48 -8.30
C THR A 221 17.53 21.32 -8.79
N SER A 222 17.30 20.27 -9.58
CA SER A 222 15.97 19.78 -9.96
C SER A 222 15.71 18.44 -9.27
N ILE A 223 14.75 18.40 -8.36
CA ILE A 223 14.42 17.24 -7.55
C ILE A 223 13.15 16.59 -8.10
N PHE A 224 13.20 15.32 -8.44
CA PHE A 224 12.06 14.55 -8.92
C PHE A 224 11.40 13.85 -7.75
N VAL A 225 10.12 14.13 -7.57
CA VAL A 225 9.33 13.66 -6.41
C VAL A 225 8.12 12.92 -6.90
N LYS A 226 7.84 11.78 -6.27
CA LYS A 226 6.57 11.07 -6.41
C LYS A 226 5.71 11.38 -5.19
N ILE A 227 4.45 11.73 -5.43
CA ILE A 227 3.51 12.21 -4.42
C ILE A 227 2.24 11.38 -4.49
N TRP A 228 1.71 10.95 -3.35
CA TRP A 228 0.45 10.20 -3.28
C TRP A 228 -0.27 10.41 -1.94
N ASN A 229 -1.60 10.29 -1.96
CA ASN A 229 -2.41 10.35 -0.74
C ASN A 229 -2.57 8.94 -0.14
N LYS A 230 -2.51 8.87 1.19
CA LYS A 230 -3.06 7.72 1.93
C LYS A 230 -4.51 8.08 2.20
N PHE A 231 -5.44 7.23 1.80
CA PHE A 231 -6.79 7.36 2.31
C PHE A 231 -6.76 7.01 3.80
N ASP A 232 -7.14 7.95 4.65
CA ASP A 232 -7.53 7.64 6.02
C ASP A 232 -8.87 6.92 5.94
N SER A 233 -8.85 5.59 6.07
CA SER A 233 -10.05 4.82 6.34
C SER A 233 -10.47 5.05 7.79
N VAL A 234 -11.02 6.23 8.07
CA VAL A 234 -11.80 6.49 9.28
C VAL A 234 -13.19 6.94 8.85
N THR A 235 -14.09 5.98 9.00
CA THR A 235 -15.55 6.09 9.05
C THR A 235 -16.05 7.40 9.67
N ASN A 236 -16.90 8.12 8.94
CA ASN A 236 -18.04 8.82 9.53
C ASN A 236 -19.32 8.38 8.79
N GLY A 237 -19.69 7.12 9.01
CA GLY A 237 -21.09 6.72 9.01
C GLY A 237 -21.55 6.81 10.46
N GLY A 238 -22.32 7.85 10.80
CA GLY A 238 -22.76 8.10 12.16
C GLY A 238 -23.81 9.19 12.25
N ASN A 239 -25.07 8.76 12.06
CA ASN A 239 -26.31 9.40 12.47
C ASN A 239 -26.74 10.71 11.82
N LEU A 240 -27.70 10.59 10.90
CA LEU A 240 -28.78 11.58 10.83
C LEU A 240 -30.11 10.92 10.49
N GLU A 241 -30.62 10.10 11.41
CA GLU A 241 -32.07 9.95 11.64
C GLU A 241 -32.30 9.56 13.10
N LEU A 242 -32.97 10.44 13.85
CA LEU A 242 -34.04 10.11 14.83
C LEU A 242 -34.53 11.40 15.50
N LEU A 243 -35.74 11.80 15.11
CA LEU A 243 -36.85 12.34 15.91
C LEU A 243 -36.51 12.96 17.28
N GLY A 244 -36.82 14.26 17.40
CA GLY A 244 -36.93 15.04 18.63
C GLY A 244 -37.35 16.47 18.32
#